data_AF-G3NH51-F1
#
_entry.id   AF-G3NH51-F1
#
_cell.length_a   1.000
_cell.length_b   1.000
_cell.length_c   1.000
_cell.angle_alpha   90.00
_cell.angle_beta   90.00
_cell.angle_gamma   90.00
#
_symmetry.space_group_name_H-M   'P 1'
#
loop_
_entity.id
_entity.type
_entity.pdbx_description
1 polymer ?
#
loop_
_entity_poly.entity_id
_entity_poly.type
_entity_poly.pdbx_seq_one_letter_code
_entity_poly.pdbx_strand_id
1 'polypeptide(L)'
;KTGDMDHHRVDRVGLLSPLEESSAEISRDSGIVSQSASSLSMSPSLDEAAEHGTPGRQNPEQDDEVLRHTALSYASYIRATAGDEILCLDKSLEEMLTRVDEFVGMLDMIRNDTSQIVNENLPQIQQKSDEMRQIYRRIDKLEAFVKMVGANVNAMEEQVTQAEGELGTLPGAFKKILRTMSVPGFLNKPTSPRRPAPHQRQEIPTVFKTDDYFTSKPEP
;
A
#
# COMPACT_ATOMS: atom_id res chain seq x y z
N LYS A 1 -20.19 -37.89 22.60
CA LYS A 1 -18.76 -38.08 22.92
C LYS A 1 -18.12 -36.72 22.79
N THR A 2 -17.61 -36.25 23.91
CA THR A 2 -17.15 -34.89 24.21
C THR A 2 -16.12 -34.40 23.21
N GLY A 3 -16.22 -33.11 22.88
CA GLY A 3 -15.40 -32.43 21.89
C GLY A 3 -13.96 -32.22 22.32
N ASP A 4 -13.13 -32.07 21.31
CA ASP A 4 -11.88 -31.32 21.36
C ASP A 4 -11.69 -30.75 19.95
N MET A 5 -11.77 -29.42 19.82
CA MET A 5 -11.46 -28.70 18.59
C MET A 5 -10.26 -27.81 18.90
N ASP A 6 -9.09 -28.28 18.45
CA ASP A 6 -7.85 -27.53 18.43
C ASP A 6 -8.00 -26.26 17.59
N HIS A 7 -8.00 -25.10 18.24
CA HIS A 7 -7.82 -23.82 17.57
C HIS A 7 -6.31 -23.52 17.46
N HIS A 8 -5.72 -23.92 16.33
CA HIS A 8 -4.40 -23.44 15.94
C HIS A 8 -4.47 -21.98 15.46
N ARG A 9 -4.11 -21.12 16.40
CA ARG A 9 -3.66 -19.73 16.29
C ARG A 9 -2.55 -19.54 15.25
N VAL A 10 -2.81 -18.81 14.16
CA VAL A 10 -1.78 -18.06 13.41
C VAL A 10 -2.40 -16.81 12.74
N ASP A 11 -2.76 -15.80 13.54
CA ASP A 11 -2.86 -14.42 13.03
C ASP A 11 -1.52 -13.73 13.27
N ARG A 12 -0.72 -13.68 12.21
CA ARG A 12 0.57 -12.98 12.18
C ARG A 12 0.34 -11.58 11.62
N VAL A 13 -0.32 -10.74 12.42
CA VAL A 13 -0.44 -9.31 12.14
C VAL A 13 0.88 -8.65 12.53
N GLY A 14 1.61 -8.14 11.55
CA GLY A 14 2.78 -7.29 11.77
C GLY A 14 2.31 -5.99 12.40
N LEU A 15 2.35 -5.91 13.72
CA LEU A 15 2.15 -4.68 14.47
C LEU A 15 3.48 -3.94 14.57
N LEU A 16 3.46 -2.76 13.97
CA LEU A 16 4.51 -1.77 13.89
C LEU A 16 4.99 -1.35 15.29
N SER A 17 6.30 -1.12 15.42
CA SER A 17 6.96 -0.61 16.63
C SER A 17 6.33 0.70 17.12
N PRO A 18 6.10 0.90 18.43
CA PRO A 18 5.80 2.22 18.97
C PRO A 18 7.07 3.07 18.97
N LEU A 19 7.10 4.12 18.15
CA LEU A 19 8.10 5.18 18.22
C LEU A 19 7.74 6.11 19.37
N GLU A 20 8.63 6.15 20.36
CA GLU A 20 9.05 7.32 21.15
C GLU A 20 8.09 8.52 21.13
N GLU A 21 7.20 8.62 22.12
CA GLU A 21 6.50 9.87 22.44
C GLU A 21 7.51 10.85 23.05
N SER A 22 8.03 11.73 22.21
CA SER A 22 8.81 12.89 22.62
C SER A 22 7.90 13.91 23.29
N SER A 23 8.21 14.19 24.56
CA SER A 23 7.54 15.13 25.45
C SER A 23 7.29 16.51 24.82
N ALA A 24 6.02 16.86 24.66
CA ALA A 24 5.60 18.26 24.51
C ALA A 24 5.31 18.83 25.90
N GLU A 25 6.32 19.50 26.47
CA GLU A 25 6.17 20.30 27.67
C GLU A 25 5.22 21.47 27.42
N ILE A 26 4.09 21.50 28.14
CA ILE A 26 3.16 22.61 28.13
C ILE A 26 3.73 23.70 29.05
N SER A 27 4.40 24.69 28.47
CA SER A 27 4.87 25.86 29.20
C SER A 27 3.65 26.67 29.65
N ARG A 28 3.26 26.49 30.91
CA ARG A 28 2.26 27.32 31.57
C ARG A 28 2.94 28.59 32.04
N ASP A 29 2.78 29.64 31.23
CA ASP A 29 3.19 31.00 31.53
C ASP A 29 2.70 31.40 32.92
N SER A 30 3.67 31.63 33.81
CA SER A 30 3.44 32.00 35.20
C SER A 30 3.25 33.51 35.26
N GLY A 31 2.01 33.94 35.47
CA GLY A 31 1.69 35.34 35.74
C GLY A 31 2.47 35.87 36.94
N ILE A 32 3.56 36.57 36.66
CA ILE A 32 4.27 37.38 37.65
C ILE A 32 3.50 38.68 37.87
N VAL A 33 2.72 38.71 38.95
CA VAL A 33 2.19 39.96 39.51
C VAL A 33 3.37 40.70 40.15
N SER A 34 3.97 41.64 39.42
CA SER A 34 4.92 42.59 40.00
C SER A 34 4.21 43.45 41.04
N GLN A 35 4.36 43.10 42.31
CA GLN A 35 4.06 44.00 43.42
C GLN A 35 5.22 44.97 43.56
N SER A 36 5.08 46.16 42.97
CA SER A 36 5.98 47.27 43.23
C SER A 36 5.76 47.77 44.66
N ALA A 37 6.66 47.41 45.58
CA ALA A 37 6.77 48.09 46.87
C ALA A 37 7.48 49.44 46.64
N SER A 38 6.71 50.49 46.39
CA SER A 38 7.22 51.86 46.43
C SER A 38 7.23 52.34 47.87
N SER A 39 8.40 52.32 48.51
CA SER A 39 8.62 52.97 49.80
C SER A 39 9.89 53.81 49.74
N LEU A 40 9.81 55.01 49.16
CA LEU A 40 10.72 56.11 49.49
C LEU A 40 9.95 57.43 49.38
N SER A 41 9.47 57.88 50.53
CA SER A 41 9.09 59.27 50.78
C SER A 41 10.37 60.11 50.81
N MET A 42 10.52 61.04 49.87
CA MET A 42 11.45 62.16 49.95
C MET A 42 10.65 63.43 49.68
N SER A 43 9.97 63.91 50.72
CA SER A 43 9.50 65.29 50.81
C SER A 43 10.70 66.21 51.04
N PRO A 44 10.97 67.22 50.19
CA PRO A 44 11.88 68.28 50.56
C PRO A 44 11.15 69.21 51.52
N SER A 45 11.51 69.14 52.80
CA SER A 45 11.10 70.11 53.81
C SER A 45 11.83 71.42 53.50
N LEU A 46 11.16 72.35 52.83
CA LEU A 46 11.58 73.75 52.74
C LEU A 46 10.84 74.52 53.81
N ASP A 47 11.41 74.54 55.01
CA ASP A 47 11.15 75.59 55.99
C ASP A 47 12.35 75.68 56.94
N GLU A 48 13.29 76.57 56.61
CA GLU A 48 14.06 77.28 57.62
C GLU A 48 14.42 78.67 57.09
N ALA A 49 13.61 79.64 57.48
CA ALA A 49 13.92 81.05 57.35
C ALA A 49 14.88 81.44 58.48
N ALA A 50 16.12 81.83 58.15
CA ALA A 50 16.90 82.81 58.90
C ALA A 50 18.15 83.27 58.12
N GLU A 51 18.04 84.47 57.54
CA GLU A 51 19.01 85.58 57.56
C GLU A 51 20.48 85.39 57.10
N HIS A 52 20.88 86.39 56.29
CA HIS A 52 22.23 86.91 56.03
C HIS A 52 23.15 86.26 54.95
N GLY A 53 23.29 87.00 53.84
CA GLY A 53 24.61 87.26 53.24
C GLY A 53 24.86 86.78 51.81
N THR A 54 25.16 87.74 50.92
CA THR A 54 25.77 87.65 49.57
C THR A 54 24.90 87.20 48.38
N PRO A 55 24.79 87.99 47.28
CA PRO A 55 24.31 87.49 46.00
C PRO A 55 25.45 86.71 45.36
N GLY A 56 25.54 85.43 45.72
CA GLY A 56 26.36 84.47 44.99
C GLY A 56 25.84 84.40 43.55
N ARG A 57 26.72 84.76 42.62
CA ARG A 57 26.52 84.69 41.16
C ARG A 57 26.06 83.29 40.77
N GLN A 58 24.75 83.07 40.72
CA GLN A 58 24.16 81.89 40.09
C GLN A 58 24.64 81.92 38.64
N ASN A 59 25.31 80.85 38.22
CA ASN A 59 25.79 80.72 36.86
C ASN A 59 24.59 80.18 36.06
N PRO A 60 23.85 81.02 35.30
CA PRO A 60 22.60 80.62 34.67
C PRO A 60 22.78 79.43 33.71
N GLU A 61 23.99 79.27 33.15
CA GLU A 61 24.36 78.12 32.32
C GLU A 61 24.31 76.79 33.08
N GLN A 62 24.59 76.80 34.39
CA GLN A 62 24.59 75.62 35.24
C GLN A 62 23.17 75.17 35.58
N ASP A 63 22.29 76.14 35.87
CA ASP A 63 20.88 75.89 36.18
C ASP A 63 20.12 75.43 34.93
N ASP A 64 20.43 76.01 33.76
CA ASP A 64 19.88 75.57 32.48
C ASP A 64 20.33 74.15 32.11
N GLU A 65 21.58 73.77 32.41
CA GLU A 65 22.08 72.41 32.16
C GLU A 65 21.38 71.39 33.07
N VAL A 66 21.19 71.72 34.36
CA VAL A 66 20.45 70.87 35.30
C VAL A 66 18.98 70.74 34.89
N LEU A 67 18.35 71.83 34.45
CA LEU A 67 16.98 71.81 33.94
C LEU A 67 16.87 70.96 32.67
N ARG A 68 17.82 71.10 31.73
CA ARG A 68 17.87 70.32 30.49
C ARG A 68 18.06 68.83 30.77
N HIS A 69 18.98 68.49 31.67
CA HIS A 69 19.22 67.12 32.12
C HIS A 69 17.96 66.52 32.79
N THR A 70 17.30 67.31 33.64
CA THR A 70 16.06 66.90 34.33
C THR A 70 14.93 66.69 33.34
N ALA A 71 14.75 67.61 32.39
CA ALA A 71 13.74 67.51 31.33
C ALA A 71 14.01 66.32 30.40
N LEU A 72 15.27 66.03 30.05
CA LEU A 72 15.65 64.85 29.26
C LEU A 72 15.38 63.55 30.01
N SER A 73 15.68 63.52 31.30
CA SER A 73 15.38 62.39 32.18
C SER A 73 13.87 62.15 32.25
N TYR A 74 13.07 63.21 32.45
CA TYR A 74 11.60 63.10 32.45
C TYR A 74 11.04 62.68 31.08
N ALA A 75 11.60 63.21 29.99
CA ALA A 75 11.22 62.88 28.63
C ALA A 75 11.51 61.40 28.28
N SER A 76 12.51 60.77 28.91
CA SER A 76 12.78 59.35 28.70
C SER A 76 11.68 58.43 29.25
N TYR A 77 10.98 58.82 30.31
CA TYR A 77 9.87 58.04 30.87
C TYR A 77 8.62 58.05 29.98
N ILE A 78 8.45 59.09 29.15
CA ILE A 78 7.32 59.19 28.21
C ILE A 78 7.66 58.69 26.81
N ARG A 79 8.95 58.42 26.53
CA ARG A 79 9.39 57.88 25.25
C ARG A 79 9.15 56.38 25.22
N ALA A 80 7.95 55.98 24.82
CA ALA A 80 7.65 54.60 24.49
C ALA A 80 8.42 54.18 23.23
N THR A 81 9.19 53.10 23.32
CA THR A 81 9.94 52.53 22.18
C THR A 81 9.43 51.13 21.90
N ALA A 82 8.89 50.89 20.70
CA ALA A 82 8.40 49.58 20.26
C ALA A 82 9.51 48.66 19.72
N GLY A 83 10.75 48.86 20.20
CA GLY A 83 11.94 48.22 19.62
C GLY A 83 11.93 46.70 19.78
N ASP A 84 11.52 46.23 20.96
CA ASP A 84 11.48 44.80 21.27
C ASP A 84 10.38 44.08 20.48
N GLU A 85 9.23 44.74 20.26
CA GLU A 85 8.14 44.21 19.45
C GLU A 85 8.53 44.12 17.96
N ILE A 86 9.27 45.11 17.45
CA ILE A 86 9.80 45.09 16.08
C ILE A 86 10.80 43.92 15.92
N LEU A 87 11.73 43.75 16.86
CA LEU A 87 12.71 42.66 16.80
C LEU A 87 12.03 41.27 16.89
N CYS A 88 10.99 41.15 17.71
CA CYS A 88 10.19 39.92 17.79
C CYS A 88 9.48 39.61 16.46
N LEU A 89 8.94 40.64 15.80
CA LEU A 89 8.30 40.50 14.50
C LEU A 89 9.30 40.11 13.41
N ASP A 90 10.48 40.73 13.37
CA ASP A 90 11.55 40.41 12.41
C ASP A 90 11.98 38.94 12.54
N LYS A 91 12.18 38.47 13.78
CA LYS A 91 12.48 37.05 14.04
C LYS A 91 11.36 36.13 13.57
N SER A 92 10.10 36.48 13.85
CA SER A 92 8.94 35.70 13.39
C SER A 92 8.86 35.64 11.86
N LEU A 93 9.18 36.74 11.17
CA LEU A 93 9.22 36.79 9.72
C LEU A 93 10.31 35.90 9.15
N GLU A 94 11.52 35.94 9.71
CA GLU A 94 12.63 35.05 9.30
C GLU A 94 12.28 33.58 9.47
N GLU A 95 11.65 33.21 10.60
CA GLU A 95 11.16 31.85 10.84
C GLU A 95 10.07 31.44 9.84
N MET A 96 9.17 32.37 9.47
CA MET A 96 8.14 32.10 8.46
C MET A 96 8.73 31.94 7.06
N LEU A 97 9.70 32.77 6.68
CA LEU A 97 10.40 32.66 5.39
C LEU A 97 11.14 31.32 5.29
N THR A 98 11.83 30.92 6.35
CA THR A 98 12.48 29.61 6.43
C THR A 98 11.48 28.47 6.24
N ARG A 99 10.32 28.53 6.92
CA ARG A 99 9.25 27.53 6.74
C ARG A 99 8.68 27.51 5.32
N VAL A 100 8.57 28.66 4.65
CA VAL A 100 8.13 28.71 3.25
C VAL A 100 9.13 28.02 2.34
N ASP A 101 10.43 28.21 2.54
CA ASP A 101 11.47 27.53 1.76
C ASP A 101 11.42 26.01 1.97
N GLU A 102 11.17 25.56 3.20
CA GLU A 102 10.95 24.14 3.50
C GLU A 102 9.70 23.58 2.79
N PHE A 103 8.60 24.33 2.75
CA PHE A 103 7.39 23.94 2.02
C PHE A 103 7.65 23.80 0.53
N VAL A 104 8.43 24.70 -0.07
CA VAL A 104 8.85 24.58 -1.47
C VAL A 104 9.66 23.30 -1.69
N GLY A 105 10.60 23.01 -0.79
CA GLY A 105 11.35 21.74 -0.82
C GLY A 105 10.47 20.51 -0.76
N MET A 106 9.45 20.49 0.11
CA MET A 106 8.48 19.40 0.17
C MET A 106 7.64 19.26 -1.10
N LEU A 107 7.23 20.37 -1.72
CA LEU A 107 6.49 20.35 -2.98
C LEU A 107 7.33 19.78 -4.12
N ASP A 108 8.61 20.11 -4.17
CA ASP A 108 9.52 19.56 -5.18
C ASP A 108 9.73 18.05 -5.00
N MET A 109 9.84 17.59 -3.74
CA MET A 109 9.87 16.15 -3.45
C MET A 109 8.60 15.45 -3.91
N ILE A 110 7.42 15.97 -3.53
CA ILE A 110 6.13 15.40 -3.94
C ILE A 110 6.00 15.38 -5.47
N ARG A 111 6.42 16.44 -6.14
CA ARG A 111 6.39 16.53 -7.60
C ARG A 111 7.28 15.48 -8.25
N ASN A 112 8.49 15.29 -7.73
CA ASN A 112 9.42 14.28 -8.21
C ASN A 112 8.86 12.87 -8.00
N ASP A 113 8.37 12.57 -6.80
CA ASP A 113 7.80 11.27 -6.46
C ASP A 113 6.56 10.97 -7.31
N THR A 114 5.68 11.95 -7.49
CA THR A 114 4.51 11.82 -8.38
C THR A 114 4.96 11.53 -9.81
N SER A 115 5.99 12.22 -10.29
CA SER A 115 6.55 12.00 -11.62
C SER A 115 7.12 10.59 -11.76
N GLN A 116 7.79 10.07 -10.73
CA GLN A 116 8.31 8.71 -10.71
C GLN A 116 7.18 7.67 -10.69
N ILE A 117 6.14 7.88 -9.88
CA ILE A 117 5.00 6.97 -9.80
C ILE A 117 4.28 6.88 -11.14
N VAL A 118 3.98 8.03 -11.74
CA VAL A 118 3.17 8.11 -12.97
C VAL A 118 3.96 7.64 -14.19
N ASN A 119 5.24 8.00 -14.30
CA ASN A 119 6.01 7.73 -15.52
C ASN A 119 6.77 6.40 -15.48
N GLU A 120 7.07 5.85 -14.30
CA GLU A 120 7.86 4.63 -14.18
C GLU A 120 7.06 3.50 -13.52
N ASN A 121 6.61 3.70 -12.28
CA ASN A 121 6.04 2.61 -11.49
C ASN A 121 4.70 2.12 -12.04
N LEU A 122 3.79 3.04 -12.40
CA LEU A 122 2.46 2.67 -12.90
C LEU A 122 2.52 1.91 -14.23
N PRO A 123 3.29 2.35 -15.25
CA PRO A 123 3.51 1.56 -16.46
C PRO A 123 4.14 0.18 -16.20
N GLN A 124 5.11 0.09 -15.29
CA GLN A 124 5.74 -1.19 -14.94
C GLN A 124 4.73 -2.16 -14.29
N ILE A 125 3.86 -1.66 -13.40
CA ILE A 125 2.80 -2.47 -12.80
C ILE A 125 1.82 -2.95 -13.87
N GLN A 126 1.45 -2.07 -14.82
CA GLN A 126 0.57 -2.45 -15.93
C GLN A 126 1.21 -3.55 -16.80
N GLN A 127 2.47 -3.36 -17.20
CA GLN A 127 3.23 -4.36 -17.96
C GLN A 127 3.26 -5.70 -17.21
N LYS A 128 3.54 -5.68 -15.91
CA LYS A 128 3.59 -6.90 -15.11
C LYS A 128 2.22 -7.58 -15.00
N SER A 129 1.14 -6.79 -14.93
CA SER A 129 -0.23 -7.29 -14.98
C SER A 129 -0.53 -7.99 -16.32
N ASP A 130 -0.03 -7.45 -17.43
CA ASP A 130 -0.20 -8.06 -18.76
C ASP A 130 0.57 -9.37 -18.91
N GLU A 131 1.81 -9.43 -18.41
CA GLU A 131 2.58 -10.68 -18.33
C GLU A 131 1.80 -11.75 -17.53
N MET A 132 1.23 -11.36 -16.39
CA MET A 132 0.43 -12.26 -15.56
C MET A 132 -0.83 -12.75 -16.29
N ARG A 133 -1.53 -11.87 -17.02
CA ARG A 133 -2.65 -12.26 -17.90
C ARG A 133 -2.23 -13.27 -18.95
N GLN A 134 -1.02 -13.15 -19.52
CA GLN A 134 -0.52 -14.12 -20.47
C GLN A 134 -0.28 -15.49 -19.84
N ILE A 135 0.24 -15.52 -18.61
CA ILE A 135 0.42 -16.77 -17.84
C ILE A 135 -0.93 -17.45 -17.61
N TYR A 136 -1.95 -16.71 -17.18
CA TYR A 136 -3.29 -17.29 -16.99
C TYR A 136 -3.86 -17.90 -18.28
N ARG A 137 -3.71 -17.23 -19.42
CA ARG A 137 -4.12 -17.82 -20.72
C ARG A 137 -3.38 -19.11 -21.04
N ARG A 138 -2.11 -19.24 -20.66
CA ARG A 138 -1.34 -20.48 -20.84
C ARG A 138 -1.86 -21.59 -19.92
N ILE A 139 -2.23 -21.24 -18.70
CA ILE A 139 -2.85 -22.17 -17.75
C ILE A 139 -4.21 -22.66 -18.28
N ASP A 140 -5.07 -21.77 -18.76
CA ASP A 140 -6.38 -22.13 -19.33
C ASP A 140 -6.25 -23.10 -20.51
N LYS A 141 -5.29 -22.82 -21.42
CA LYS A 141 -5.00 -23.72 -22.56
C LYS A 141 -4.53 -25.09 -22.09
N LEU A 142 -3.68 -25.13 -21.07
CA LEU A 142 -3.19 -26.38 -20.49
C LEU A 142 -4.33 -27.18 -19.84
N GLU A 143 -5.23 -26.52 -19.11
CA GLU A 143 -6.38 -27.16 -18.49
C GLU A 143 -7.33 -27.75 -19.55
N ALA A 144 -7.63 -26.99 -20.61
CA ALA A 144 -8.45 -27.47 -21.72
C ALA A 144 -7.81 -28.69 -22.41
N PHE A 145 -6.49 -28.67 -22.60
CA PHE A 145 -5.74 -29.78 -23.15
C PHE A 145 -5.83 -31.03 -22.27
N VAL A 146 -5.57 -30.90 -20.96
CA VAL A 146 -5.66 -32.02 -20.00
C VAL A 146 -7.07 -32.62 -19.98
N LYS A 147 -8.12 -31.78 -20.02
CA LYS A 147 -9.51 -32.24 -20.07
C LYS A 147 -9.81 -33.04 -21.34
N MET A 148 -9.30 -32.60 -22.49
CA MET A 148 -9.43 -33.34 -23.75
C MET A 148 -8.70 -34.69 -23.68
N VAL A 149 -7.46 -34.70 -23.18
CA VAL A 149 -6.70 -35.95 -23.01
C VAL A 149 -7.46 -36.94 -22.13
N GLY A 150 -8.02 -36.46 -21.00
CA GLY A 150 -8.86 -37.28 -20.13
C GLY A 150 -10.08 -37.86 -20.85
N ALA A 151 -10.78 -37.05 -21.66
CA ALA A 151 -11.91 -37.53 -22.44
C ALA A 151 -11.50 -38.60 -23.47
N ASN A 152 -10.37 -38.41 -24.16
CA ASN A 152 -9.85 -39.38 -25.13
C ASN A 152 -9.43 -40.70 -24.47
N VAL A 153 -8.79 -40.65 -23.30
CA VAL A 153 -8.40 -41.85 -22.54
C VAL A 153 -9.63 -42.60 -22.05
N ASN A 154 -10.63 -41.90 -21.52
CA ASN A 154 -11.88 -42.52 -21.08
C ASN A 154 -12.61 -43.22 -22.24
N ALA A 155 -12.67 -42.58 -23.41
CA ALA A 155 -13.27 -43.18 -24.60
C ALA A 155 -12.51 -44.43 -25.07
N MET A 156 -11.17 -44.40 -24.99
CA MET A 156 -10.34 -45.55 -25.31
C MET A 156 -10.53 -46.69 -24.30
N GLU A 157 -10.61 -46.39 -23.01
CA GLU A 157 -10.86 -47.37 -21.94
C GLU A 157 -12.24 -48.03 -22.11
N GLU A 158 -13.26 -47.27 -22.47
CA GLU A 158 -14.61 -47.80 -22.75
C GLU A 158 -14.60 -48.74 -23.95
N GLN A 159 -13.90 -48.39 -25.05
CA GLN A 159 -13.77 -49.27 -26.22
C GLN A 159 -13.02 -50.56 -25.90
N VAL A 160 -11.94 -50.48 -25.11
CA VAL A 160 -11.20 -51.67 -24.66
C VAL A 160 -12.09 -52.55 -23.79
N THR A 161 -12.80 -51.95 -22.83
CA THR A 161 -13.75 -52.67 -21.96
C THR A 161 -14.85 -53.37 -22.77
N GLN A 162 -15.40 -52.70 -23.79
CA GLN A 162 -16.40 -53.28 -24.68
C GLN A 162 -15.84 -54.46 -25.48
N ALA A 163 -14.66 -54.29 -26.08
CA ALA A 163 -13.98 -55.36 -26.82
C ALA A 163 -13.64 -56.57 -25.94
N GLU A 164 -13.21 -56.34 -24.70
CA GLU A 164 -12.95 -57.40 -23.72
C GLU A 164 -14.24 -58.11 -23.28
N GLY A 165 -15.34 -57.39 -23.10
CA GLY A 165 -16.66 -57.99 -22.79
C GLY A 165 -17.20 -58.86 -23.93
N GLU A 166 -17.05 -58.39 -25.17
CA GLU A 166 -17.39 -59.18 -26.35
C GLU A 166 -16.47 -60.40 -26.48
N LEU A 167 -15.15 -60.27 -26.28
CA LEU A 167 -14.24 -61.41 -26.33
C LEU A 167 -14.46 -62.41 -25.17
N GLY A 168 -14.78 -61.93 -23.98
CA GLY A 168 -15.01 -62.75 -22.77
C GLY A 168 -16.32 -63.54 -22.79
N THR A 169 -17.32 -63.10 -23.57
CA THR A 169 -18.59 -63.83 -23.75
C THR A 169 -18.51 -64.97 -24.78
N LEU A 170 -17.46 -64.98 -25.62
CA LEU A 170 -17.31 -65.88 -26.78
C LEU A 170 -16.55 -67.22 -26.55
N PRO A 171 -16.08 -67.63 -25.36
CA PRO A 171 -15.64 -69.03 -25.15
C PRO A 171 -16.78 -69.94 -24.65
N GLY A 172 -17.74 -69.38 -23.90
CA GLY A 172 -18.82 -70.13 -23.26
C GLY A 172 -20.05 -70.34 -24.15
N ALA A 173 -20.43 -69.33 -24.93
CA ALA A 173 -21.60 -69.38 -25.82
C ALA A 173 -21.38 -70.34 -27.00
N PHE A 174 -20.19 -70.36 -27.61
CA PHE A 174 -19.87 -71.29 -28.69
C PHE A 174 -19.74 -72.73 -28.20
N LYS A 175 -19.30 -72.96 -26.95
CA LYS A 175 -19.35 -74.31 -26.33
C LYS A 175 -20.77 -74.82 -26.16
N LYS A 176 -21.76 -73.94 -25.95
CA LYS A 176 -23.18 -74.34 -25.91
C LYS A 176 -23.73 -74.64 -27.31
N ILE A 177 -23.40 -73.83 -28.31
CA ILE A 177 -23.85 -74.04 -29.70
C ILE A 177 -23.24 -75.32 -30.30
N LEU A 178 -21.97 -75.61 -30.03
CA LEU A 178 -21.31 -76.85 -30.45
C LEU A 178 -21.84 -78.10 -29.75
N ARG A 179 -22.42 -77.98 -28.54
CA ARG A 179 -23.15 -79.11 -27.92
C ARG A 179 -24.52 -79.33 -28.54
N THR A 180 -25.14 -78.33 -29.14
CA THR A 180 -26.47 -78.45 -29.76
C THR A 180 -26.40 -78.93 -31.22
N MET A 181 -25.22 -78.97 -31.86
CA MET A 181 -25.05 -79.39 -33.26
C MET A 181 -24.33 -80.74 -33.46
N SER A 182 -24.58 -81.73 -32.60
CA SER A 182 -24.04 -83.08 -32.77
C SER A 182 -25.15 -84.14 -32.83
N VAL A 183 -25.87 -84.25 -33.96
CA VAL A 183 -26.14 -85.49 -34.73
C VAL A 183 -26.90 -85.14 -36.05
N PRO A 184 -26.87 -85.98 -37.11
CA PRO A 184 -26.78 -85.55 -38.50
C PRO A 184 -28.06 -85.84 -39.32
N GLY A 185 -28.20 -85.19 -40.47
CA GLY A 185 -28.97 -85.78 -41.56
C GLY A 185 -29.71 -84.81 -42.48
N PHE A 186 -29.45 -85.02 -43.77
CA PHE A 186 -30.35 -84.83 -44.91
C PHE A 186 -30.58 -83.41 -45.44
N LEU A 187 -29.70 -83.06 -46.40
CA LEU A 187 -30.01 -82.52 -47.73
C LEU A 187 -31.21 -81.56 -47.84
N ASN A 188 -30.94 -80.27 -48.06
CA ASN A 188 -31.65 -79.46 -49.06
C ASN A 188 -30.91 -78.16 -49.42
N LYS A 189 -30.70 -77.98 -50.74
CA LYS A 189 -30.65 -76.76 -51.57
C LYS A 189 -29.74 -75.56 -51.15
N PRO A 190 -28.87 -75.05 -52.05
CA PRO A 190 -28.05 -73.88 -51.75
C PRO A 190 -28.90 -72.61 -51.79
N THR A 191 -29.12 -71.98 -50.65
CA THR A 191 -29.42 -70.55 -50.59
C THR A 191 -28.20 -69.85 -49.99
N SER A 192 -27.68 -68.90 -50.76
CA SER A 192 -26.49 -68.11 -50.48
C SER A 192 -26.58 -67.43 -49.10
N PRO A 193 -25.65 -67.71 -48.15
CA PRO A 193 -25.50 -66.86 -46.98
C PRO A 193 -24.89 -65.55 -47.45
N ARG A 194 -25.71 -64.49 -47.41
CA ARG A 194 -25.26 -63.11 -47.51
C ARG A 194 -24.09 -62.92 -46.54
N ARG A 195 -22.92 -62.60 -47.10
CA ARG A 195 -21.68 -62.23 -46.41
C ARG A 195 -21.97 -61.50 -45.09
N PRO A 196 -21.33 -61.87 -43.97
CA PRO A 196 -21.01 -60.87 -42.96
C PRO A 196 -20.25 -59.76 -43.68
N ALA A 197 -20.76 -58.53 -43.59
CA ALA A 197 -20.09 -57.38 -44.17
C ALA A 197 -18.64 -57.36 -43.67
N PRO A 198 -17.64 -57.28 -44.57
CA PRO A 198 -16.31 -56.94 -44.16
C PRO A 198 -16.37 -55.49 -43.65
N HIS A 199 -15.50 -55.15 -42.70
CA HIS A 199 -15.30 -53.81 -42.11
C HIS A 199 -15.99 -53.58 -40.75
N GLN A 200 -15.75 -54.47 -39.79
CA GLN A 200 -15.24 -53.97 -38.50
C GLN A 200 -13.83 -53.41 -38.78
N ARG A 201 -13.74 -52.23 -39.38
CA ARG A 201 -12.51 -51.46 -39.26
C ARG A 201 -12.50 -51.01 -37.81
N GLN A 202 -11.65 -51.62 -36.99
CA GLN A 202 -11.12 -50.92 -35.82
C GLN A 202 -10.59 -49.58 -36.35
N GLU A 203 -11.39 -48.54 -36.18
CA GLU A 203 -10.98 -47.19 -36.49
C GLU A 203 -9.96 -46.84 -35.41
N ILE A 204 -8.71 -46.66 -35.83
CA ILE A 204 -7.61 -46.33 -34.92
C ILE A 204 -8.04 -45.08 -34.16
N PRO A 205 -8.11 -45.12 -32.81
CA PRO A 205 -8.51 -43.96 -32.04
C PRO A 205 -7.62 -42.79 -32.42
N THR A 206 -8.23 -41.67 -32.80
CA THR A 206 -7.51 -40.44 -33.13
C THR A 206 -6.73 -39.99 -31.91
N VAL A 207 -5.42 -40.27 -31.91
CA VAL A 207 -4.49 -39.83 -30.86
C VAL A 207 -4.28 -38.34 -31.02
N PHE A 208 -4.50 -37.59 -29.94
CA PHE A 208 -4.27 -36.15 -29.92
C PHE A 208 -2.80 -35.83 -30.17
N LYS A 209 -2.52 -34.79 -30.94
CA LYS A 209 -1.16 -34.27 -31.14
C LYS A 209 -0.97 -33.01 -30.32
N THR A 210 0.10 -33.00 -29.53
CA THR A 210 0.47 -31.88 -28.66
C THR A 210 0.77 -30.60 -29.46
N ASP A 211 1.26 -30.76 -30.69
CA ASP A 211 1.61 -29.69 -31.62
C ASP A 211 0.39 -28.86 -32.09
N ASP A 212 -0.82 -29.43 -32.03
CA ASP A 212 -2.06 -28.75 -32.42
C ASP A 212 -2.53 -27.74 -31.34
N TYR A 213 -2.00 -27.84 -30.11
CA TYR A 213 -2.42 -27.03 -28.95
C TYR A 213 -1.33 -26.08 -28.46
N PHE A 214 -0.05 -26.46 -28.61
CA PHE A 214 1.09 -25.64 -28.24
C PHE A 214 1.90 -25.29 -29.49
N THR A 215 1.57 -24.18 -30.13
CA THR A 215 2.38 -23.65 -31.23
C THR A 215 3.72 -23.16 -30.69
N SER A 216 4.82 -23.73 -31.16
CA SER A 216 6.19 -23.37 -30.74
C SER A 216 6.67 -21.99 -31.24
N LYS A 217 5.82 -21.23 -31.93
CA LYS A 217 6.15 -19.89 -32.43
C LYS A 217 5.50 -18.81 -31.57
N PRO A 218 6.27 -17.83 -31.06
CA PRO A 218 5.69 -16.60 -30.54
C PRO A 218 5.00 -15.88 -31.70
N GLU A 219 3.73 -15.51 -31.48
CA GLU A 219 2.99 -14.61 -32.37
C GLU A 219 3.71 -13.24 -32.38
N PRO A 220 3.97 -12.65 -33.56
CA PRO A 220 4.65 -11.36 -33.68
C PRO A 220 3.81 -10.18 -33.18
#